data_AF-A0A494W5G5-F1
#
_entry.id   AF-A0A494W5G5-F1
#
_cell.length_a   1.000
_cell.length_b   1.000
_cell.length_c   1.000
_cell.angle_alpha   90.00
_cell.angle_beta   90.00
_cell.angle_gamma   90.00
#
_symmetry.space_group_name_H-M   'P 1'
#
loop_
_entity.id
_entity.type
_entity.pdbx_description
1 polymer ?
#
loop_
_entity_poly.entity_id
_entity_poly.type
_entity_poly.pdbx_seq_one_letter_code
_entity_poly.pdbx_strand_id
1 'polypeptide(L)'
;MGLGAPEIILIIVAFGILSVFAVIFPIWGYKAGSVRKIGAVPGLLLGLFLNFIGIIIVYSSPKIENINPFSFPPQSSADELQKFKQLLDSGAMTEAEYNNQKARILNSGYK
;
A
#
# COMPACT_ATOMS: atom_id res chain seq x y z
N MET A 1 54.43 -19.71 -0.26
CA MET A 1 53.71 -19.10 0.87
C MET A 1 52.33 -19.74 0.90
N GLY A 2 52.07 -20.63 1.87
CA GLY A 2 50.74 -21.21 2.07
C GLY A 2 49.90 -20.29 2.96
N LEU A 3 48.59 -20.27 2.76
CA LEU A 3 47.69 -19.58 3.68
C LEU A 3 47.79 -20.22 5.06
N GLY A 4 48.03 -19.41 6.09
CA GLY A 4 47.95 -19.86 7.47
C GLY A 4 46.51 -20.06 7.93
N ALA A 5 46.36 -20.70 9.09
CA ALA A 5 45.05 -20.86 9.74
C ALA A 5 44.32 -19.52 9.99
N PRO A 6 44.98 -18.41 10.39
CA PRO A 6 44.32 -17.13 10.59
C PRO A 6 43.68 -16.55 9.32
N GLU A 7 44.35 -16.68 8.17
CA GLU A 7 43.88 -16.18 6.89
C GLU A 7 42.66 -16.97 6.39
N ILE A 8 42.64 -18.29 6.61
CA ILE A 8 41.51 -19.15 6.27
C ILE A 8 40.26 -18.74 7.08
N ILE A 9 40.42 -18.48 8.38
CA ILE A 9 39.33 -18.04 9.26
C ILE A 9 38.75 -16.71 8.77
N LEU A 10 39.60 -15.74 8.42
CA LEU A 10 39.17 -14.45 7.90
C LEU A 10 38.36 -14.59 6.60
N ILE A 11 38.78 -15.47 5.69
CA ILE A 11 38.06 -15.72 4.44
C ILE A 11 36.68 -16.31 4.70
N ILE A 12 36.57 -17.30 5.60
CA ILE A 12 35.29 -17.92 5.94
C ILE A 12 34.33 -16.90 6.56
N VAL A 13 34.83 -16.07 7.48
CA VAL A 13 34.02 -15.00 8.10
C VAL A 13 33.60 -13.96 7.07
N ALA A 14 34.52 -13.52 6.20
CA ALA A 14 34.22 -12.56 5.15
C ALA A 14 33.15 -13.09 4.18
N PHE A 15 33.27 -14.35 3.74
CA PHE A 15 32.26 -14.99 2.89
C PHE A 15 30.92 -15.15 3.61
N GLY A 16 30.91 -15.53 4.89
CA GLY A 16 29.69 -15.64 5.67
C GLY A 16 28.95 -14.31 5.76
N ILE A 17 29.66 -13.23 6.07
CA ILE A 17 29.09 -11.87 6.12
C ILE A 17 28.59 -11.44 4.74
N LEU A 18 29.41 -11.55 3.70
CA LEU A 18 29.04 -11.18 2.33
C LEU A 18 27.80 -11.93 1.84
N SER A 19 27.70 -13.23 2.14
CA SER A 19 26.58 -14.07 1.72
C SER A 19 25.27 -13.62 2.37
N VAL A 20 25.31 -13.31 3.66
CA VAL A 20 24.14 -12.82 4.41
C VAL A 20 23.66 -11.49 3.84
N PHE A 21 24.57 -10.54 3.61
CA PHE A 21 24.23 -9.23 3.06
C PHE A 21 23.76 -9.31 1.59
N ALA A 22 24.39 -10.17 0.77
CA ALA A 22 24.07 -10.31 -0.64
C ALA A 22 22.76 -11.06 -0.92
N VAL A 23 22.17 -11.73 0.08
CA VAL A 23 20.95 -12.53 -0.09
C VAL A 23 19.76 -11.92 0.65
N ILE A 24 19.93 -11.47 1.89
CA ILE A 24 18.81 -10.98 2.71
C ILE A 24 18.20 -9.71 2.13
N PHE A 25 19.03 -8.71 1.82
CA PHE A 25 18.56 -7.39 1.37
C PHE A 25 17.87 -7.44 -0.01
N PRO A 26 18.38 -8.15 -1.03
CA PRO A 26 17.65 -8.28 -2.30
C PRO A 26 16.32 -9.03 -2.15
N ILE A 27 16.27 -10.11 -1.37
CA ILE A 27 15.03 -10.88 -1.16
C ILE A 27 13.99 -10.02 -0.44
N TRP A 28 14.42 -9.30 0.60
CA TRP A 28 13.55 -8.38 1.33
C TRP A 28 13.08 -7.23 0.43
N GLY A 29 13.99 -6.65 -0.35
CA GLY A 29 13.70 -5.61 -1.32
C GLY A 29 12.70 -6.06 -2.39
N TYR A 30 12.84 -7.27 -2.92
CA TYR A 30 11.90 -7.87 -3.85
C TYR A 30 10.49 -7.99 -3.26
N LYS A 31 10.39 -8.54 -2.04
CA LYS A 31 9.11 -8.74 -1.34
C LYS A 31 8.46 -7.40 -0.95
N ALA A 32 9.25 -6.43 -0.51
CA ALA A 32 8.76 -5.11 -0.17
C ALA A 32 8.38 -4.30 -1.43
N GLY A 33 9.08 -4.50 -2.54
CA GLY A 33 8.82 -3.86 -3.82
C GLY A 33 7.58 -4.40 -4.53
N SER A 34 7.28 -5.70 -4.40
CA SER A 34 6.12 -6.32 -5.07
C SER A 34 4.76 -5.78 -4.61
N VAL A 35 4.70 -5.22 -3.40
CA VAL A 35 3.49 -4.59 -2.83
C VAL A 35 3.47 -3.06 -2.98
N ARG A 36 4.44 -2.49 -3.70
CA ARG A 36 4.62 -1.04 -3.87
C ARG A 36 4.69 -0.66 -5.34
N LYS A 37 4.38 0.60 -5.65
CA LYS A 37 4.35 1.09 -7.04
C LYS A 37 5.70 0.95 -7.77
N ILE A 38 6.80 0.87 -7.00
CA ILE A 38 8.15 0.68 -7.55
C ILE A 38 8.34 -0.72 -8.18
N GLY A 39 7.56 -1.72 -7.76
CA GLY A 39 7.62 -3.07 -8.31
C GLY A 39 8.71 -3.96 -7.72
N ALA A 40 8.57 -5.26 -7.96
CA ALA A 40 9.43 -6.29 -7.37
C ALA A 40 10.86 -6.27 -7.93
N VAL A 41 11.02 -6.07 -9.25
CA VAL A 41 12.33 -6.05 -9.91
C VAL A 41 13.17 -4.86 -9.45
N PRO A 42 12.66 -3.61 -9.43
CA PRO A 42 13.44 -2.49 -8.88
C PRO A 42 13.72 -2.67 -7.38
N GLY A 43 12.78 -3.23 -6.61
CA GLY A 43 12.99 -3.54 -5.20
C GLY A 43 14.16 -4.52 -4.96
N LEU A 44 14.30 -5.54 -5.81
CA LEU A 44 15.42 -6.47 -5.78
C LEU A 44 16.75 -5.78 -6.07
N LEU A 45 16.80 -5.00 -7.15
CA LEU A 45 18.02 -4.31 -7.58
C LEU A 45 18.48 -3.28 -6.54
N LEU A 46 17.54 -2.52 -5.96
CA LEU A 46 17.85 -1.60 -4.87
C LEU A 46 18.38 -2.35 -3.63
N GLY A 47 17.76 -3.46 -3.24
CA GLY A 47 18.25 -4.29 -2.13
C GLY A 47 19.62 -4.91 -2.39
N LEU A 48 19.96 -5.23 -3.64
CA LEU A 48 21.25 -5.81 -4.02
C LEU A 48 22.39 -4.78 -4.05
N PHE A 49 22.18 -3.64 -4.71
CA PHE A 49 23.24 -2.65 -4.93
C PHE A 49 23.35 -1.61 -3.82
N LEU A 50 22.23 -1.26 -3.17
CA LEU A 50 22.18 -0.24 -2.12
C LEU A 50 21.95 -0.83 -0.73
N ASN A 51 21.81 -2.15 -0.59
CA ASN A 51 21.71 -2.85 0.69
C ASN A 51 20.60 -2.22 1.58
N PHE A 52 20.90 -1.84 2.82
CA PHE A 52 19.94 -1.21 3.72
C PHE A 52 19.33 0.11 3.18
N ILE A 53 20.13 0.90 2.45
CA ILE A 53 19.67 2.17 1.85
C ILE A 53 18.61 1.87 0.78
N GLY A 54 18.85 0.81 0.00
CA GLY A 54 17.90 0.33 -1.01
C GLY A 54 16.55 -0.03 -0.41
N ILE A 55 16.55 -0.70 0.75
CA ILE A 55 15.32 -1.01 1.48
C ILE A 55 14.60 0.28 1.91
N ILE A 56 15.31 1.26 2.47
CA ILE A 56 14.71 2.54 2.86
C ILE A 56 13.98 3.20 1.67
N ILE A 57 14.63 3.23 0.49
CA ILE A 57 14.04 3.79 -0.74
C ILE A 57 12.78 3.02 -1.16
N VAL A 58 12.82 1.69 -1.11
CA VAL A 58 11.63 0.86 -1.36
C VAL A 58 10.52 1.22 -0.38
N TYR A 59 10.84 1.45 0.90
CA TYR A 59 9.85 1.81 1.91
C TYR A 59 9.30 3.23 1.79
N SER A 60 10.04 4.16 1.18
CA SER A 60 9.54 5.49 0.82
C SER A 60 8.56 5.47 -0.36
N SER A 61 8.58 4.40 -1.17
CA SER A 61 7.70 4.31 -2.34
C SER A 61 6.25 4.06 -1.93
N PRO A 62 5.25 4.74 -2.55
CA PRO A 62 3.85 4.55 -2.22
C PRO A 62 3.41 3.09 -2.42
N LYS A 63 2.55 2.62 -1.52
CA LYS A 63 1.94 1.28 -1.63
C LYS A 63 0.99 1.25 -2.83
N ILE A 64 0.81 0.07 -3.41
CA ILE A 64 -0.22 -0.13 -4.44
C ILE A 64 -1.56 -0.05 -3.71
N GLU A 65 -2.27 1.05 -3.88
CA GLU A 65 -3.66 1.14 -3.49
C GLU A 65 -4.44 0.22 -4.42
N ASN A 66 -5.04 -0.83 -3.85
CA ASN A 66 -6.00 -1.64 -4.59
C ASN A 66 -7.26 -0.80 -4.72
N ILE A 67 -7.25 0.11 -5.70
CA ILE A 67 -8.44 0.81 -6.12
C ILE A 67 -9.29 -0.29 -6.73
N ASN A 68 -10.25 -0.80 -5.95
CA ASN A 68 -11.28 -1.65 -6.52
C ASN A 68 -11.87 -0.85 -7.67
N PRO A 69 -11.82 -1.31 -8.93
CA PRO A 69 -12.41 -0.57 -10.04
C PRO A 69 -13.93 -0.37 -9.87
N PHE A 70 -14.52 -1.04 -8.88
CA PHE A 70 -15.91 -0.92 -8.45
C PHE A 70 -16.08 -0.32 -7.03
N SER A 71 -15.05 0.29 -6.43
CA SER A 71 -15.27 1.13 -5.25
C SER A 71 -15.96 2.40 -5.71
N PHE A 72 -17.29 2.40 -5.66
CA PHE A 72 -18.04 3.64 -5.62
C PHE A 72 -17.50 4.47 -4.46
N PRO A 73 -17.28 5.79 -4.63
CA PRO A 73 -16.96 6.64 -3.49
C PRO A 73 -18.00 6.35 -2.40
N PRO A 74 -17.61 6.29 -1.11
CA PRO A 74 -18.60 6.15 -0.04
C PRO A 74 -19.63 7.24 -0.29
N GLN A 75 -20.85 6.85 -0.66
CA GLN A 75 -21.91 7.81 -0.96
C GLN A 75 -22.09 8.59 0.33
N SER A 76 -21.62 9.84 0.32
CA SER A 76 -21.78 10.70 1.47
C SER A 76 -23.27 10.87 1.66
N SER A 77 -23.76 10.67 2.88
CA SER A 77 -25.17 10.87 3.23
C SER A 77 -25.69 12.24 2.74
N ALA A 78 -24.80 13.23 2.62
CA ALA A 78 -25.07 14.54 2.04
C ALA A 78 -25.41 14.51 0.54
N ASP A 79 -24.71 13.69 -0.26
CA ASP A 79 -24.95 13.58 -1.71
C ASP A 79 -26.28 12.88 -2.02
N GLU A 80 -26.64 11.88 -1.20
CA GLU A 80 -27.96 11.23 -1.28
C GLU A 80 -29.08 12.22 -0.95
N LEU A 81 -28.94 12.97 0.15
CA LEU A 81 -29.87 14.03 0.54
C LEU A 81 -30.04 15.10 -0.56
N GLN A 82 -28.96 15.45 -1.27
CA GLN A 82 -29.00 16.41 -2.38
C GLN A 82 -29.79 15.86 -3.57
N LYS A 83 -29.63 14.57 -3.91
CA LYS A 83 -30.44 13.93 -4.97
C LYS A 83 -31.91 13.86 -4.60
N PHE A 84 -32.23 13.51 -3.35
CA PHE A 84 -33.62 13.50 -2.88
C PHE A 84 -34.24 14.90 -2.90
N LYS A 85 -33.46 15.94 -2.60
CA LYS A 85 -33.93 17.33 -2.71
C LYS A 85 -34.21 17.72 -4.16
N GLN A 86 -33.33 17.34 -5.10
CA GLN A 86 -33.56 17.58 -6.52
C GLN A 86 -34.83 16.87 -7.06
N LEU A 87 -35.13 15.67 -6.55
CA LEU A 87 -36.35 14.93 -6.91
C LEU A 87 -37.63 15.54 -6.32
N LEU A 88 -37.53 16.18 -5.15
CA LEU A 88 -38.62 16.97 -4.58
C LEU A 88 -38.85 18.24 -5.42
N ASP A 89 -37.77 18.96 -5.74
CA ASP A 89 -37.83 20.21 -6.51
C ASP A 89 -38.34 19.98 -7.95
N SER A 90 -38.13 18.79 -8.51
CA SER A 90 -38.68 18.39 -9.82
C SER A 90 -40.12 17.87 -9.76
N GLY A 91 -40.72 17.78 -8.58
CA GLY A 91 -42.08 17.26 -8.38
C GLY A 91 -42.21 15.75 -8.56
N ALA A 92 -41.09 15.03 -8.69
CA ALA A 92 -41.07 13.57 -8.85
C ALA A 92 -41.26 12.80 -7.54
N MET A 93 -41.23 13.50 -6.40
CA MET A 93 -41.39 12.93 -5.06
C MET A 93 -42.18 13.88 -4.16
N THR A 94 -42.94 13.32 -3.21
CA THR A 94 -43.74 14.11 -2.27
C THR A 94 -42.94 14.52 -1.02
N GLU A 95 -43.34 15.60 -0.34
CA GLU A 95 -42.67 16.07 0.89
C GLU A 95 -42.65 15.02 2.01
N ALA A 96 -43.69 14.19 2.09
CA ALA A 96 -43.79 13.11 3.06
C ALA A 96 -42.74 12.00 2.79
N GLU A 97 -42.50 11.67 1.53
CA GLU A 97 -41.49 10.69 1.13
C GLU A 97 -40.06 11.24 1.31
N TYR A 98 -39.85 12.52 0.99
CA TYR A 98 -38.57 13.20 1.23
C TYR A 98 -38.18 13.18 2.71
N ASN A 99 -39.11 13.55 3.61
CA ASN A 99 -38.84 13.57 5.04
C ASN A 99 -38.56 12.16 5.61
N ASN A 100 -39.25 11.14 5.11
CA ASN A 100 -38.99 9.75 5.51
C ASN A 100 -37.60 9.27 5.06
N GLN A 101 -37.16 9.59 3.84
CA GLN A 101 -35.83 9.22 3.35
C GLN A 101 -34.72 10.01 4.05
N LYS A 102 -34.94 11.31 4.29
CA LYS A 102 -34.03 12.15 5.07
C LYS A 102 -33.81 11.60 6.49
N ALA A 103 -34.88 11.20 7.18
CA ALA A 103 -34.78 10.63 8.53
C ALA A 103 -34.03 9.28 8.56
N ARG A 104 -34.15 8.46 7.50
CA ARG A 104 -33.41 7.19 7.38
C ARG A 104 -31.92 7.41 7.18
N ILE A 105 -31.54 8.33 6.30
CA ILE A 105 -30.13 8.63 5.97
C ILE A 105 -29.41 9.28 7.15
N LEU A 106 -30.09 10.18 7.88
CA LEU A 106 -29.55 10.81 9.10
C LEU A 106 -29.38 9.82 10.26
N ASN A 107 -30.27 8.83 10.40
CA ASN A 107 -30.14 7.78 11.43
C ASN A 107 -29.11 6.70 11.06
N SER A 108 -28.92 6.38 9.77
CA SER A 108 -27.95 5.34 9.38
C SER A 108 -26.48 5.79 9.52
N GLY A 109 -26.23 7.11 9.58
CA GLY A 109 -24.91 7.68 9.87
C GLY A 109 -24.55 7.73 11.36
N TYR A 110 -25.43 7.28 12.27
CA TYR A 110 -25.21 7.25 13.72
C TYR A 110 -24.87 5.82 14.20
N LYS A 111 -23.88 5.19 13.59
CA LYS A 111 -23.30 3.90 14.03
C LYS A 111 -21.79 3.96 14.10
#